data_AF-A0A7C1USV4-F1
#
_entry.id   AF-A0A7C1USV4-F1
#
_cell.length_a   1.000
_cell.length_b   1.000
_cell.length_c   1.000
_cell.angle_alpha   90.00
_cell.angle_beta   90.00
_cell.angle_gamma   90.00
#
_symmetry.space_group_name_H-M   'P 1'
#
loop_
_entity.id
_entity.type
_entity.pdbx_description
1 polymer ?
#
loop_
_entity_poly.entity_id
_entity_poly.type
_entity_poly.pdbx_seq_one_letter_code
_entity_poly.pdbx_strand_id
1 'polypeptide(L)' 'AVCCTCVRTCPYEIPYIGEDAYSVIDPSRCMGCGACVTECPGKAITLQNFTDQQLFSEIDALLSA' A
#
# COMPACT_ATOMS: atom_id res chain seq x y z
N ALA A 1 -13.99 7.39 -11.24
CA ALA A 1 -12.74 8.07 -11.64
C ALA A 1 -11.62 7.62 -10.71
N VAL A 2 -10.42 7.39 -11.22
CA VAL A 2 -9.22 7.12 -10.39
C VAL A 2 -8.72 8.41 -9.75
N CYS A 3 -8.39 8.38 -8.46
CA CYS A 3 -7.91 9.56 -7.72
C CYS A 3 -6.44 9.90 -8.00
N CYS A 4 -5.66 8.92 -8.44
CA CYS A 4 -4.22 9.01 -8.74
C CYS A 4 -3.32 9.41 -7.56
N THR A 5 -3.80 9.33 -6.31
CA THR A 5 -3.00 9.69 -5.13
C THR A 5 -1.74 8.84 -4.99
N CYS A 6 -1.83 7.53 -5.23
CA CYS A 6 -0.70 6.61 -5.18
C CYS A 6 0.44 6.98 -6.15
N VAL A 7 0.10 7.46 -7.34
CA VAL A 7 1.06 7.92 -8.36
C VAL A 7 1.78 9.18 -7.89
N ARG A 8 1.05 10.12 -7.27
CA ARG A 8 1.58 11.41 -6.82
C ARG A 8 2.42 11.32 -5.55
N THR A 9 2.10 10.38 -4.67
CA THR A 9 2.74 10.28 -3.34
C THR A 9 3.99 9.37 -3.35
N CYS A 10 4.15 8.51 -4.36
CA CYS A 10 5.29 7.60 -4.38
C CYS A 10 6.59 8.36 -4.67
N PRO A 11 7.56 8.40 -3.74
CA PRO A 11 8.82 9.13 -3.95
C PRO A 11 9.75 8.44 -4.96
N TYR A 12 9.38 7.24 -5.41
CA TYR A 12 10.14 6.41 -6.36
C TYR A 12 9.45 6.28 -7.72
N GLU A 13 8.30 6.94 -7.91
CA GLU A 13 7.59 7.01 -9.20
C GLU A 13 7.22 5.64 -9.79
N ILE A 14 6.76 4.72 -8.93
CA ILE A 14 6.48 3.33 -9.32
C ILE A 14 5.01 3.12 -9.76
N PRO A 15 3.99 3.59 -9.02
CA PRO A 15 2.61 3.36 -9.40
C PRO A 15 2.26 4.12 -10.68
N TYR A 16 1.48 3.49 -11.56
CA TYR A 16 0.90 4.13 -12.75
C TYR A 16 -0.53 3.65 -12.97
N ILE A 17 -1.31 4.38 -13.79
CA ILE A 17 -2.67 3.99 -14.14
C ILE A 17 -2.64 3.18 -15.43
N GLY A 18 -3.14 1.94 -15.38
CA GLY A 18 -3.24 1.05 -16.54
C GLY A 18 -4.43 1.37 -17.45
N GLU A 19 -4.51 0.65 -18.58
CA GLU A 19 -5.57 0.81 -19.59
C GLU A 19 -6.98 0.55 -19.04
N ASP A 20 -7.10 -0.39 -18.10
CA ASP A 20 -8.33 -0.73 -17.39
C ASP A 20 -8.73 0.28 -16.31
N ALA A 21 -8.08 1.45 -16.26
CA ALA A 21 -8.34 2.54 -15.32
C ALA A 21 -8.21 2.14 -13.84
N TYR A 22 -7.26 1.27 -13.50
CA TYR A 22 -6.83 1.01 -12.11
C TYR A 22 -5.33 1.24 -11.94
N SER A 23 -4.90 1.42 -10.68
CA SER A 23 -3.49 1.61 -10.35
C SER A 23 -2.75 0.27 -10.39
N VAL A 24 -1.63 0.23 -11.11
CA VAL A 24 -0.69 -0.90 -11.14
C VAL A 24 0.56 -0.50 -10.37
N ILE A 25 1.09 -1.42 -9.56
CA ILE A 25 2.35 -1.24 -8.82
C ILE A 25 3.18 -2.50 -9.06
N ASP A 26 4.38 -2.33 -9.63
CA ASP A 26 5.34 -3.43 -9.81
C ASP A 26 6.05 -3.73 -8.48
N PRO A 27 5.81 -4.90 -7.86
CA PRO A 27 6.42 -5.25 -6.58
C PRO A 27 7.94 -5.36 -6.65
N SER A 28 8.51 -5.69 -7.82
CA SER A 28 9.96 -5.86 -7.98
C SER A 28 10.72 -4.53 -7.90
N ARG A 29 10.04 -3.42 -8.19
CA ARG A 29 10.58 -2.06 -8.11
C ARG A 29 10.19 -1.36 -6.81
N CYS A 30 9.17 -1.87 -6.12
CA CYS A 30 8.63 -1.30 -4.90
C CYS A 30 9.61 -1.36 -3.73
N MET A 31 9.97 -0.20 -3.17
CA MET A 31 10.83 -0.10 -1.98
C MET A 31 10.10 -0.41 -0.66
N GLY A 32 8.79 -0.69 -0.71
CA GLY A 32 8.02 -1.04 0.49
C GLY A 32 7.80 0.09 1.50
N CYS A 33 7.95 1.36 1.11
CA CYS A 33 7.88 2.50 2.05
C CYS A 33 6.50 2.80 2.66
N GLY A 34 5.42 2.22 2.12
CA GLY A 34 4.06 2.37 2.67
C GLY A 34 3.32 3.68 2.36
N ALA A 35 3.96 4.71 1.79
CA ALA A 35 3.32 6.01 1.54
C ALA A 35 2.00 5.94 0.75
N CYS A 36 1.96 5.13 -0.32
CA CYS A 36 0.76 4.96 -1.14
C CYS A 36 -0.37 4.20 -0.42
N VAL A 37 -0.04 3.34 0.55
CA VAL A 37 -1.03 2.61 1.36
C VAL A 37 -1.71 3.56 2.32
N THR A 38 -0.93 4.38 3.03
CA THR A 38 -1.43 5.36 4.00
C THR A 38 -2.32 6.42 3.34
N GLU A 39 -1.90 6.94 2.19
CA GLU A 39 -2.61 8.04 1.52
C GLU A 39 -3.82 7.59 0.67
N CYS A 40 -4.04 6.28 0.49
CA CYS A 40 -5.12 5.80 -0.37
C CYS A 40 -6.49 5.97 0.32
N PRO A 41 -7.36 6.89 -0.15
CA PRO A 41 -8.67 7.09 0.48
C PRO A 41 -9.60 5.87 0.31
N GLY A 42 -9.37 5.08 -0.75
CA GLY A 42 -10.12 3.85 -1.02
C GLY A 42 -9.54 2.61 -0.36
N LYS A 43 -8.42 2.71 0.38
CA LYS A 43 -7.70 1.57 1.00
C LYS A 43 -7.48 0.40 0.04
N ALA A 44 -7.21 0.70 -1.23
CA ALA A 44 -7.14 -0.29 -2.32
C ALA A 44 -5.75 -0.96 -2.44
N ILE A 45 -4.76 -0.50 -1.67
CA ILE A 45 -3.37 -0.95 -1.76
C ILE A 45 -3.00 -1.58 -0.42
N THR A 46 -2.38 -2.75 -0.47
CA THR A 46 -1.89 -3.48 0.71
C THR A 46 -0.37 -3.56 0.67
N LEU A 47 0.30 -3.28 1.79
CA LEU A 47 1.73 -3.52 1.92
C LEU A 47 1.98 -5.00 2.26
N GLN A 48 2.80 -5.67 1.45
CA GLN A 48 3.18 -7.05 1.73
C GLN A 48 3.95 -7.14 3.05
N ASN A 49 3.75 -8.22 3.80
CA ASN A 49 4.40 -8.50 5.09
C ASN A 49 4.06 -7.55 6.24
N PHE A 50 3.16 -6.60 6.04
CA PHE A 50 2.63 -5.69 7.08
C PHE A 50 1.11 -5.58 6.95
N THR A 51 0.43 -6.72 6.80
CA THR A 51 -1.03 -6.72 6.70
C THR A 51 -1.64 -6.44 8.07
N ASP A 52 -2.86 -5.90 8.08
CA ASP A 52 -3.61 -5.65 9.32
C ASP A 52 -3.68 -6.90 10.20
N GLN A 53 -3.91 -8.08 9.60
CA GLN A 53 -3.93 -9.35 10.34
C GLN A 53 -2.59 -9.67 11.01
N GLN A 54 -1.47 -9.42 10.33
CA GLN A 54 -0.13 -9.64 10.89
C GLN A 54 0.12 -8.68 12.05
N LEU A 55 -0.19 -7.39 11.87
CA LEU A 55 -0.02 -6.37 12.91
C LEU A 55 -0.88 -6.66 14.15
N PHE A 56 -2.15 -7.03 13.97
CA PHE A 56 -3.00 -7.38 15.10
C PHE A 56 -2.50 -8.63 15.83
N SER A 57 -2.01 -9.64 15.10
CA SER A 57 -1.44 -10.83 15.74
C SER A 57 -0.20 -10.51 16.61
N GLU A 58 0.64 -9.57 16.18
CA GLU A 58 1.78 -9.11 16.96
C GLU A 58 1.35 -8.29 18.18
N ILE A 59 0.38 -7.38 18.02
CA ILE A 59 -0.18 -6.58 19.13
C ILE A 59 -0.81 -7.48 20.19
N ASP A 60 -1.62 -8.45 19.77
CA ASP A 60 -2.28 -9.39 20.68
C ASP A 60 -1.26 -10.22 21.47
N ALA A 61 -0.17 -10.67 20.82
CA ALA A 61 0.91 -11.40 21.48
C ALA A 61 1.64 -10.53 22.53
N LEU A 62 1.77 -9.22 22.30
CA LEU A 62 2.39 -8.30 23.25
C LEU A 62 1.49 -7.94 24.44
N LEU A 63 0.17 -7.81 24.21
CA LEU A 63 -0.79 -7.39 25.24
C LEU A 63 -1.35 -8.56 26.07
N SER A 64 -1.19 -9.80 25.61
CA SER A 64 -1.61 -11.01 26.33
C SER A 64 -0.55 -11.63 27.25
N ALA A 65 0.59 -10.94 27.44
CA ALA A 65 1.67 -11.30 28.35
C ALA A 65 1.47 -10.73 29.76
#